data_AF-A0A6I3I278-F1
#
_entry.id   AF-A0A6I3I278-F1
#
_cell.length_a   1.000
_cell.length_b   1.000
_cell.length_c   1.000
_cell.angle_alpha   90.00
_cell.angle_beta   90.00
_cell.angle_gamma   90.00
#
_symmetry.space_group_name_H-M   'P 1'
#
loop_
_entity.id
_entity.type
_entity.pdbx_description
1 polymer ?
#
loop_
_entity_poly.entity_id
_entity_poly.type
_entity_poly.pdbx_seq_one_letter_code
_entity_poly.pdbx_strand_id
1 'polypeptide(L)'
;MLRIVLPKGSLEKATFDLFEAADLPIRRSSNVDYKASIDDPRILDVRILRPQEIPQYVAEGLFDIGITGRDWVEETQSNVHSLGELKYSKATSDPVKVVVAVAQDSAAQSVA
;
A
#
# COMPACT_ATOMS: atom_id res chain seq x y z
N MET A 1 -4.78 -19.34 -7.99
CA MET A 1 -4.68 -18.04 -8.68
C MET A 1 -4.89 -16.95 -7.64
N LEU A 2 -4.22 -15.81 -7.77
CA LEU A 2 -4.08 -14.76 -6.75
C LEU A 2 -4.90 -13.52 -7.11
N ARG A 3 -5.60 -12.96 -6.13
CA ARG A 3 -6.25 -11.65 -6.18
C ARG A 3 -5.34 -10.64 -5.46
N ILE A 4 -4.89 -9.63 -6.19
CA ILE A 4 -3.90 -8.66 -5.70
C ILE A 4 -4.56 -7.29 -5.56
N VAL A 5 -4.23 -6.58 -4.47
CA VAL A 5 -4.64 -5.19 -4.28
C VAL A 5 -3.43 -4.26 -4.12
N LEU A 6 -3.44 -3.15 -4.85
CA LEU A 6 -2.34 -2.20 -4.96
C LEU A 6 -2.76 -0.81 -4.42
N PRO A 7 -1.83 -0.03 -3.87
CA PRO A 7 -2.15 1.27 -3.29
C PRO A 7 -2.33 2.35 -4.36
N LYS A 8 -3.39 3.13 -4.24
CA LYS A 8 -3.61 4.36 -4.99
C LYS A 8 -2.79 5.52 -4.41
N GLY A 9 -2.49 6.51 -5.23
CA GLY A 9 -1.95 7.80 -4.78
C GLY A 9 -0.44 7.82 -4.70
N SER A 10 0.11 8.19 -3.54
CA SER A 10 1.54 8.51 -3.38
C SER A 10 2.48 7.32 -3.64
N LEU A 11 2.05 6.10 -3.36
CA LEU A 11 2.82 4.86 -3.57
C LEU A 11 2.59 4.23 -4.94
N GLU A 12 1.61 4.72 -5.71
CA GLU A 12 1.13 4.07 -6.92
C GLU A 12 2.22 3.94 -7.98
N LYS A 13 2.88 5.06 -8.32
CA LYS A 13 3.94 5.06 -9.34
C LYS A 13 5.08 4.11 -8.97
N ALA A 14 5.57 4.18 -7.74
CA ALA A 14 6.67 3.34 -7.28
C ALA A 14 6.27 1.85 -7.24
N THR A 15 5.01 1.55 -6.92
CA THR A 15 4.47 0.19 -7.02
C THR A 15 4.47 -0.28 -8.48
N PHE A 16 4.06 0.57 -9.42
CA PHE A 16 4.04 0.23 -10.84
C PHE A 16 5.45 0.00 -11.38
N ASP A 17 6.40 0.88 -11.03
CA ASP A 17 7.80 0.74 -11.42
C ASP A 17 8.42 -0.55 -10.85
N LEU A 18 8.07 -0.95 -9.62
CA LEU A 18 8.52 -2.21 -9.02
C LEU A 18 8.00 -3.44 -9.78
N PHE A 19 6.72 -3.44 -10.14
CA PHE A 19 6.11 -4.53 -10.89
C PHE A 19 6.67 -4.62 -12.31
N GLU A 20 6.92 -3.48 -12.95
CA GLU A 20 7.61 -3.42 -14.25
C GLU A 20 9.02 -4.03 -14.16
N ALA A 21 9.79 -3.67 -13.15
CA ALA A 21 11.14 -4.21 -12.92
C ALA A 21 11.16 -5.72 -12.58
N ALA A 22 10.00 -6.28 -12.22
CA ALA A 22 9.82 -7.70 -11.94
C ALA A 22 9.20 -8.47 -13.14
N ASP A 23 9.16 -7.86 -14.34
CA ASP A 23 8.52 -8.40 -15.55
C ASP A 23 7.02 -8.70 -15.38
N LEU A 24 6.34 -7.94 -14.50
CA LEU A 24 4.90 -8.06 -14.20
C LEU A 24 4.17 -6.72 -14.43
N PRO A 25 4.24 -6.14 -15.64
CA PRO A 25 3.70 -4.80 -15.92
C PRO A 25 2.21 -4.69 -15.57
N ILE A 26 1.86 -3.67 -14.78
CA ILE A 26 0.47 -3.37 -14.42
C ILE A 26 -0.17 -2.51 -15.52
N ARG A 27 -1.20 -3.04 -16.17
CA ARG A 27 -1.95 -2.35 -17.22
C ARG A 27 -3.29 -1.84 -16.70
N ARG A 28 -3.53 -0.54 -16.81
CA ARG A 28 -4.81 0.13 -16.52
C ARG A 28 -5.23 1.05 -17.66
N SER A 29 -6.53 1.16 -17.90
CA SER A 29 -7.07 1.99 -18.99
C SER A 29 -6.99 3.48 -18.68
N SER A 30 -7.14 3.88 -17.41
CA SER A 30 -7.04 5.28 -16.98
C SER A 30 -6.60 5.40 -15.51
N ASN A 31 -6.21 6.61 -15.10
CA ASN A 31 -5.82 6.90 -13.71
C ASN A 31 -7.00 6.88 -12.72
N VAL A 32 -8.25 6.95 -13.20
CA VAL A 32 -9.45 6.89 -12.35
C VAL A 32 -9.96 5.46 -12.16
N ASP A 33 -9.51 4.52 -12.98
CA ASP A 33 -9.91 3.13 -12.87
C ASP A 33 -9.33 2.46 -11.64
N TYR A 34 -10.19 1.72 -10.93
CA TYR A 34 -9.81 0.90 -9.78
C TYR A 34 -9.51 -0.56 -10.15
N LYS A 35 -9.64 -0.92 -11.43
CA LYS A 35 -9.29 -2.24 -11.97
C LYS A 35 -8.04 -2.12 -12.84
N ALA A 36 -7.14 -3.08 -12.69
CA ALA A 36 -5.97 -3.25 -13.53
C ALA A 36 -5.82 -4.72 -13.95
N SER A 37 -4.80 -5.00 -14.75
CA SER A 37 -4.45 -6.34 -15.20
C SER A 37 -2.94 -6.53 -15.21
N ILE A 38 -2.49 -7.74 -14.90
CA ILE A 38 -1.11 -8.21 -15.09
C ILE A 38 -1.23 -9.50 -15.91
N ASP A 39 -0.43 -9.62 -16.95
CA ASP A 39 -0.45 -10.79 -17.83
C ASP A 39 0.41 -11.91 -17.25
N ASP A 40 -0.12 -12.57 -16.22
CA ASP A 40 0.51 -13.71 -15.56
C ASP A 40 -0.56 -14.74 -15.17
N PRO A 41 -0.41 -16.04 -15.51
CA PRO A 41 -1.42 -17.07 -15.25
C PRO A 41 -1.68 -17.31 -13.76
N ARG A 42 -0.78 -16.85 -12.87
CA ARG A 42 -0.96 -16.96 -11.42
C ARG A 42 -1.90 -15.90 -10.88
N ILE A 43 -2.17 -14.81 -11.61
CA ILE A 43 -2.94 -13.65 -11.16
C ILE A 43 -4.36 -13.69 -11.76
N LEU A 44 -5.37 -13.64 -10.88
CA LEU A 44 -6.79 -13.68 -11.24
C LEU A 44 -7.40 -12.27 -11.39
N ASP A 45 -7.13 -11.39 -10.43
CA ASP A 45 -7.69 -10.02 -10.39
C ASP A 45 -6.69 -9.06 -9.77
N VAL A 46 -6.68 -7.82 -10.26
CA VAL A 46 -5.85 -6.73 -9.73
C VAL A 46 -6.73 -5.52 -9.48
N ARG A 47 -6.77 -5.06 -8.23
CA ARG A 47 -7.46 -3.83 -7.83
C ARG A 47 -6.49 -2.79 -7.33
N ILE A 48 -6.84 -1.53 -7.54
CA ILE A 48 -6.11 -0.38 -7.00
C ILE A 48 -7.06 0.28 -6.01
N LEU A 49 -6.70 0.40 -4.73
CA LEU A 49 -7.56 0.91 -3.67
C LEU A 49 -6.80 1.90 -2.77
N ARG A 50 -7.50 2.63 -1.89
CA ARG A 50 -6.79 3.52 -0.96
C ARG A 50 -6.01 2.68 0.05
N PRO A 51 -4.77 3.08 0.42
CA PRO A 51 -3.92 2.30 1.34
C PRO A 51 -4.62 1.88 2.64
N GLN A 52 -5.43 2.77 3.22
CA GLN A 52 -6.20 2.53 4.43
C GLN A 52 -7.21 1.37 4.36
N GLU A 53 -7.69 1.01 3.16
CA GLU A 53 -8.68 -0.06 2.97
C GLU A 53 -8.02 -1.43 2.79
N ILE A 54 -6.77 -1.44 2.33
CA ILE A 54 -6.07 -2.65 1.88
C ILE A 54 -5.87 -3.69 2.99
N PRO A 55 -5.38 -3.35 4.21
CA PRO A 55 -5.16 -4.33 5.25
C PRO A 55 -6.42 -5.12 5.59
N GLN A 56 -7.55 -4.43 5.70
CA GLN A 56 -8.82 -5.02 6.09
C GLN A 56 -9.35 -5.97 5.01
N TYR A 57 -9.32 -5.57 3.72
CA TYR A 57 -9.78 -6.44 2.64
C TYR A 57 -8.90 -7.69 2.44
N VAL A 58 -7.61 -7.62 2.77
CA VAL A 58 -6.75 -8.80 2.80
C VAL A 58 -7.11 -9.69 4.00
N ALA A 59 -7.30 -9.12 5.20
CA ALA A 59 -7.70 -9.86 6.39
C ALA A 59 -9.07 -10.56 6.23
N GLU A 60 -10.00 -9.94 5.51
CA GLU A 60 -11.33 -10.50 5.19
C GLU A 60 -11.29 -11.55 4.05
N GLY A 61 -10.13 -11.79 3.43
CA GLY A 61 -9.96 -12.77 2.36
C GLY A 61 -10.56 -12.35 1.00
N LEU A 62 -10.87 -11.07 0.82
CA LEU A 62 -11.30 -10.52 -0.47
C LEU A 62 -10.13 -10.48 -1.46
N PHE A 63 -8.92 -10.22 -0.96
CA PHE A 63 -7.66 -10.30 -1.69
C PHE A 63 -6.70 -11.23 -0.97
N ASP A 64 -5.81 -11.86 -1.73
CA ASP A 64 -4.85 -12.81 -1.20
C ASP A 64 -3.54 -12.10 -0.81
N ILE A 65 -3.16 -11.03 -1.53
CA ILE A 65 -1.96 -10.22 -1.28
C ILE A 65 -2.28 -8.74 -1.50
N GLY A 66 -1.72 -7.86 -0.66
CA GLY A 66 -1.83 -6.41 -0.81
C GLY A 66 -0.53 -5.67 -0.50
N ILE A 67 -0.36 -4.49 -1.11
CA ILE A 67 0.70 -3.55 -0.75
C ILE A 67 0.08 -2.32 -0.09
N THR A 68 0.53 -1.99 1.12
CA THR A 68 0.05 -0.82 1.87
C THR A 68 1.12 -0.35 2.85
N GLY A 69 0.91 0.82 3.43
CA GLY A 69 1.76 1.35 4.48
C GLY A 69 1.62 0.55 5.78
N ARG A 70 2.73 0.40 6.53
CA ARG A 70 2.74 -0.31 7.81
C ARG A 70 1.86 0.39 8.86
N ASP A 71 1.81 1.71 8.81
CA ASP A 71 0.92 2.56 9.60
C ASP A 71 -0.55 2.12 9.47
N TRP A 72 -1.02 1.82 8.27
CA TRP A 72 -2.41 1.36 8.06
C TRP A 72 -2.68 -0.05 8.59
N VAL A 73 -1.70 -0.94 8.54
CA VAL A 73 -1.85 -2.28 9.12
C VAL A 73 -2.03 -2.18 10.63
N GLU A 74 -1.22 -1.34 11.30
CA GLU A 74 -1.30 -1.13 12.74
C GLU A 74 -2.59 -0.38 13.12
N GLU A 75 -2.94 0.69 12.40
CA GLU A 75 -4.14 1.51 12.66
C GLU A 75 -5.44 0.72 12.55
N THR A 76 -5.54 -0.15 11.53
CA THR A 76 -6.74 -0.99 11.32
C THR A 76 -6.75 -2.25 12.17
N GLN A 77 -5.66 -2.54 12.89
CA GLN A 77 -5.48 -3.78 13.66
C GLN A 77 -5.76 -5.05 12.83
N SER A 78 -5.47 -5.00 11.54
CA SER A 78 -5.82 -6.07 10.61
C SER A 78 -4.95 -7.30 10.84
N ASN A 79 -5.57 -8.47 10.98
CA ASN A 79 -4.86 -9.74 11.11
C ASN A 79 -4.30 -10.20 9.76
N VAL A 80 -3.12 -9.70 9.40
CA VAL A 80 -2.41 -10.03 8.16
C VAL A 80 -0.97 -10.45 8.46
N HIS A 81 -0.42 -11.30 7.60
CA HIS A 81 0.99 -11.66 7.68
C HIS A 81 1.83 -10.71 6.82
N SER A 82 2.78 -9.99 7.43
CA SER A 82 3.70 -9.13 6.70
C SER A 82 4.77 -9.98 6.00
N LEU A 83 4.76 -9.97 4.66
CA LEU A 83 5.70 -10.74 3.83
C LEU A 83 7.07 -10.08 3.71
N GLY A 84 7.16 -8.76 3.91
CA GLY A 84 8.40 -8.01 3.79
C GLY A 84 8.19 -6.51 3.69
N GLU A 85 9.30 -5.78 3.77
CA GLU A 85 9.35 -4.33 3.62
C GLU A 85 9.81 -3.97 2.20
N LEU A 86 9.03 -3.13 1.52
CA LEU A 86 9.39 -2.58 0.22
C LEU A 86 10.02 -1.20 0.41
N LYS A 87 11.30 -1.05 0.04
CA LYS A 87 12.09 0.18 0.26
C LYS A 87 11.82 1.27 -0.77
N TYR A 88 10.58 1.72 -0.86
CA TYR A 88 10.20 2.89 -1.62
C TYR A 88 9.14 3.72 -0.90
N SER A 89 9.17 5.02 -1.08
CA SER A 89 8.07 5.91 -0.71
C SER A 89 7.91 7.02 -1.75
N LYS A 90 6.95 7.92 -1.51
CA LYS A 90 6.72 9.10 -2.37
C LYS A 90 7.95 10.03 -2.45
N ALA A 91 8.74 10.12 -1.39
CA ALA A 91 9.74 11.19 -1.22
C ALA A 91 11.12 10.70 -0.73
N THR A 92 11.17 9.62 0.06
CA THR A 92 12.42 9.07 0.63
C THR A 92 12.40 7.54 0.61
N SER A 93 13.53 6.90 0.89
CA SER A 93 13.57 5.45 1.18
C SER A 93 13.41 5.14 2.68
N ASP A 94 13.24 6.17 3.51
CA ASP A 94 13.11 6.02 4.96
C ASP A 94 11.68 5.60 5.34
N PRO A 95 11.52 4.73 6.36
CA PRO A 95 10.21 4.39 6.90
C PRO A 95 9.42 5.62 7.36
N VAL A 96 8.10 5.52 7.26
CA VAL A 96 7.18 6.53 7.82
C VAL A 96 7.44 6.68 9.32
N LYS A 97 7.54 7.94 9.78
CA LYS A 97 7.57 8.29 11.20
C LYS A 97 6.27 8.98 11.56
N VAL A 98 5.47 8.31 12.38
CA VAL A 98 4.31 8.94 13.03
C VAL A 98 4.84 9.82 14.15
N VAL A 99 4.46 11.09 14.13
CA VAL A 99 4.91 12.09 15.10
C VAL A 99 3.71 12.79 15.73
N VAL A 100 3.85 13.19 16.98
CA VAL A 100 2.91 14.11 17.63
C VAL A 100 3.38 15.53 17.34
N ALA A 101 2.53 16.33 16.71
CA ALA A 101 2.79 17.73 16.44
C ALA A 101 1.91 18.61 17.33
N VAL A 102 2.50 19.65 17.90
CA VAL A 102 1.80 20.69 18.66
C VAL A 102 2.00 22.04 17.99
N ALA A 103 1.14 23.01 18.30
CA ALA A 103 1.36 24.39 17.89
C ALA A 103 2.70 24.92 18.42
N GLN A 104 3.33 25.83 17.69
CA GLN A 104 4.66 26.35 18.04
C GLN A 104 4.70 27.04 19.42
N ASP A 105 3.59 27.61 19.87
CA ASP A 105 3.42 28.27 21.15
C ASP A 105 2.93 27.33 22.27
N SER A 106 2.82 26.03 21.99
CA SER A 106 2.43 25.05 23.00
C SER A 106 3.49 24.89 24.09
N ALA A 107 3.05 24.77 25.35
CA ALA A 107 3.92 24.45 26.47
C ALA A 107 4.41 22.99 26.46
N ALA A 108 3.83 22.12 25.63
CA ALA A 108 4.22 20.72 25.55
C ALA A 108 5.60 20.57 24.87
N GLN A 109 6.55 19.92 25.56
CA GLN A 109 7.94 19.75 25.10
C GLN A 109 8.33 18.27 24.88
N SER A 110 7.49 17.32 25.32
CA SER A 110 7.76 15.87 25.17
C SER A 110 6.47 15.06 25.13
N VAL A 111 6.57 13.85 24.59
CA VAL A 111 5.56 12.79 24.67
C VAL A 111 5.91 11.83 25.80
N ALA A 112 4.89 11.33 26.51
CA ALA A 112 5.05 10.37 27.62
C ALA A 112 5.42 8.96 27.13
#